data_AF-A0A0Q6TQ65-F1
#
_entry.id   AF-A0A0Q6TQ65-F1
#
_cell.length_a   1.000
_cell.length_b   1.000
_cell.length_c   1.000
_cell.angle_alpha   90.00
_cell.angle_beta   90.00
_cell.angle_gamma   90.00
#
_symmetry.space_group_name_H-M   'P 1'
#
loop_
_entity.id
_entity.type
_entity.pdbx_description
1 polymer ?
#
loop_
_entity_poly.entity_id
_entity_poly.type
_entity_poly.pdbx_seq_one_letter_code
_entity_poly.pdbx_strand_id
1 'polypeptide(L)'
;MNPWLVGAAALVFVIGLAHSWLGERMVFRHLRAGGLVPVGGQPALREFQTRILWASWHVVTALAWALAVVLAWLAQPAVQAMSGGIIEAAAATALAVSGGLVLLSNRGRHPAWIALLAAAALVLMSQR
;
A
#
# COMPACT_ATOMS: atom_id res chain seq x y z
N MET A 1 -16.16 -12.52 -13.06
CA MET A 1 -15.21 -11.93 -12.09
C MET A 1 -15.82 -10.66 -11.52
N ASN A 2 -15.64 -10.38 -10.24
CA ASN A 2 -16.17 -9.17 -9.60
C ASN A 2 -15.35 -7.94 -10.05
N PRO A 3 -15.92 -7.00 -10.82
CA PRO A 3 -15.16 -5.89 -11.39
C PRO A 3 -14.63 -4.93 -10.32
N TRP A 4 -15.31 -4.82 -9.17
CA TRP A 4 -14.87 -3.98 -8.06
C TRP A 4 -13.59 -4.49 -7.42
N LEU A 5 -13.48 -5.81 -7.22
CA LEU A 5 -12.27 -6.44 -6.69
C LEU A 5 -11.10 -6.39 -7.69
N VAL A 6 -11.38 -6.52 -8.99
CA VAL A 6 -10.36 -6.31 -10.04
C VAL A 6 -9.85 -4.87 -10.00
N GLY A 7 -10.74 -3.88 -9.91
CA GLY A 7 -10.38 -2.47 -9.79
C GLY A 7 -9.57 -2.18 -8.53
N ALA A 8 -9.98 -2.74 -7.39
CA ALA A 8 -9.27 -2.61 -6.12
C ALA A 8 -7.86 -3.22 -6.21
N ALA A 9 -7.74 -4.43 -6.76
CA ALA A 9 -6.45 -5.11 -6.96
C ALA A 9 -5.49 -4.28 -7.82
N ALA A 10 -5.97 -3.79 -8.97
CA ALA A 10 -5.17 -2.95 -9.86
C ALA A 10 -4.73 -1.65 -9.17
N LEU A 11 -5.64 -0.99 -8.45
CA LEU A 11 -5.32 0.24 -7.73
C LEU A 11 -4.29 0.01 -6.62
N VAL A 12 -4.46 -1.04 -5.79
CA VAL A 12 -3.50 -1.39 -4.74
C VAL A 12 -2.12 -1.73 -5.31
N PHE A 13 -2.08 -2.43 -6.46
CA PHE A 13 -0.83 -2.70 -7.16
C PHE A 13 -0.11 -1.41 -7.58
N VAL A 14 -0.84 -0.47 -8.19
CA VAL A 14 -0.31 0.85 -8.60
C VAL A 14 0.15 1.66 -7.38
N ILE A 15 -0.60 1.63 -6.27
CA ILE A 15 -0.20 2.29 -5.01
C ILE A 15 1.15 1.75 -4.53
N GLY A 16 1.32 0.42 -4.49
CA GLY A 16 2.59 -0.21 -4.11
C GLY A 16 3.74 0.20 -5.02
N LEU A 17 3.53 0.18 -6.34
CA LEU A 17 4.54 0.59 -7.32
C LEU A 17 4.95 2.06 -7.12
N ALA A 18 3.96 2.96 -7.01
CA ALA A 18 4.20 4.38 -6.78
C ALA A 18 4.91 4.62 -5.44
N HIS A 19 4.53 3.91 -4.38
CA HIS A 19 5.16 4.03 -3.07
C HIS A 19 6.65 3.73 -3.16
N SER A 20 7.05 2.55 -3.65
CA SER A 20 8.47 2.20 -3.79
C SER A 20 9.23 3.08 -4.76
N TRP A 21 8.69 3.34 -5.95
CA TRP A 21 9.40 4.11 -6.98
C TRP A 21 9.60 5.58 -6.60
N LEU A 22 8.55 6.24 -6.10
CA LEU A 22 8.64 7.63 -5.66
C LEU A 22 9.47 7.75 -4.39
N GLY A 23 9.34 6.82 -3.44
CA GLY A 23 10.16 6.81 -2.22
C GLY A 23 11.65 6.69 -2.54
N GLU A 24 12.02 5.79 -3.44
CA GLU A 24 13.40 5.65 -3.88
C GLU A 24 13.90 6.94 -4.55
N ARG A 25 13.11 7.49 -5.48
CA ARG A 25 13.50 8.70 -6.24
C ARG A 25 13.59 9.95 -5.37
N MET A 26 12.66 10.16 -4.45
CA MET A 26 12.52 11.41 -3.70
C MET A 26 13.26 11.38 -2.36
N VAL A 27 13.29 10.23 -1.68
CA VAL A 27 13.83 10.12 -0.32
C VAL A 27 15.18 9.42 -0.36
N PHE A 28 15.20 8.14 -0.72
CA PHE A 28 16.34 7.29 -0.42
C PHE A 28 17.54 7.50 -1.34
N ARG A 29 17.34 7.91 -2.59
CA ARG A 29 18.43 8.31 -3.48
C ARG A 29 19.33 9.38 -2.86
N HIS A 30 18.75 10.33 -2.12
CA HIS A 30 19.49 11.42 -1.46
C HIS A 30 20.17 10.97 -0.16
N LEU A 31 19.81 9.80 0.38
CA LEU A 31 20.37 9.21 1.60
C LEU A 31 21.43 8.15 1.31
N ARG A 32 21.73 7.86 0.02
CA ARG A 32 22.74 6.88 -0.38
C ARG A 32 24.14 7.49 -0.40
N ALA A 33 25.11 6.70 0.05
CA ALA A 33 26.54 6.99 -0.05
C ALA A 33 27.25 5.85 -0.82
N GLY A 34 26.91 5.69 -2.10
CA GLY A 34 27.56 4.74 -3.03
C GLY A 34 26.95 3.34 -3.13
N GLY A 35 26.14 2.91 -2.15
CA GLY A 35 25.48 1.59 -2.15
C GLY A 35 24.00 1.60 -2.57
N LEU A 36 23.40 0.41 -2.68
CA LEU A 36 21.96 0.23 -2.88
C LEU A 36 21.15 0.62 -1.63
N VAL A 37 21.64 0.26 -0.44
CA VAL A 37 20.96 0.56 0.81
C VAL A 37 21.43 1.93 1.32
N PRO A 38 20.53 2.88 1.63
CA PRO A 38 20.89 4.19 2.14
C PRO A 38 21.48 4.10 3.55
N VAL A 39 22.46 4.96 3.83
CA VAL A 39 23.20 5.02 5.12
C VAL A 39 23.30 6.44 5.69
N GLY A 40 22.92 7.46 4.92
CA GLY A 40 22.92 8.86 5.33
C GLY A 40 21.75 9.25 6.24
N GLY A 41 21.52 10.56 6.42
CA GLY A 41 20.40 11.10 7.22
C GLY A 41 20.79 11.66 8.60
N GLN A 42 22.06 11.59 8.97
CA GLN A 42 22.59 12.22 10.18
C GLN A 42 22.48 13.76 10.12
N PRO A 43 22.31 14.45 11.27
CA PRO A 43 22.22 13.92 12.64
C PRO A 43 20.82 13.41 13.02
N ALA A 44 19.81 13.59 12.15
CA ALA A 44 18.42 13.28 12.47
C ALA A 44 18.13 11.78 12.54
N LEU A 45 18.77 10.99 11.65
CA LEU A 45 18.65 9.53 11.59
C LEU A 45 20.03 8.90 11.69
N ARG A 46 20.17 7.97 12.64
CA ARG A 46 21.30 7.04 12.68
C ARG A 46 21.22 6.08 11.50
N GLU A 47 22.36 5.56 11.06
CA GLU A 47 22.45 4.66 9.91
C GLU A 47 21.44 3.50 9.99
N PHE A 48 21.34 2.81 11.14
CA PHE A 48 20.39 1.70 11.28
C PHE A 48 18.92 2.14 11.10
N GLN A 49 18.58 3.37 11.53
CA GLN A 49 17.23 3.94 11.38
C GLN A 49 16.93 4.22 9.91
N THR A 50 17.91 4.73 9.17
CA THR A 50 17.81 4.92 7.71
C THR A 50 17.63 3.58 6.99
N ARG A 51 18.40 2.55 7.38
CA ARG A 51 18.31 1.21 6.77
C ARG A 51 16.95 0.55 7.03
N ILE A 52 16.43 0.62 8.26
CA ILE A 52 15.10 0.04 8.56
C ILE A 52 13.97 0.86 7.93
N LEU A 53 14.11 2.18 7.81
CA LEU A 53 13.15 3.02 7.09
C LEU A 53 13.09 2.66 5.61
N TRP A 54 14.24 2.43 4.97
CA TRP A 54 14.29 1.96 3.58
C TRP A 54 13.67 0.57 3.42
N ALA A 55 14.02 -0.37 4.31
CA ALA A 55 13.48 -1.72 4.25
C ALA A 55 11.95 -1.73 4.46
N SER A 56 11.44 -1.01 5.46
CA SER A 56 10.00 -0.98 5.75
C SER A 56 9.19 -0.38 4.61
N TRP A 57 9.76 0.59 3.90
CA TRP A 57 9.16 1.20 2.71
C TRP A 57 8.89 0.18 1.59
N HIS A 58 9.86 -0.70 1.32
CA HIS A 58 9.71 -1.75 0.31
C HIS A 58 8.90 -2.95 0.82
N VAL A 59 8.97 -3.29 2.11
CA VAL A 59 8.13 -4.33 2.72
C VAL A 59 6.64 -3.99 2.57
N VAL A 60 6.24 -2.74 2.81
CA VAL A 60 4.84 -2.32 2.61
C VAL A 60 4.40 -2.48 1.15
N THR A 61 5.30 -2.25 0.19
CA THR A 61 5.01 -2.48 -1.23
C THR A 61 4.77 -3.97 -1.53
N ALA A 62 5.63 -4.84 -1.01
CA ALA A 62 5.47 -6.29 -1.17
C ALA A 62 4.15 -6.78 -0.56
N LEU A 63 3.80 -6.30 0.64
CA LEU A 63 2.53 -6.62 1.30
C LEU A 63 1.32 -6.07 0.51
N ALA A 64 1.41 -4.85 -0.03
CA ALA A 64 0.37 -4.29 -0.90
C ALA A 64 0.17 -5.15 -2.16
N TRP A 65 1.25 -5.60 -2.79
CA TRP A 65 1.15 -6.48 -3.96
C TRP A 65 0.60 -7.86 -3.62
N ALA A 66 0.98 -8.43 -2.47
CA ALA A 66 0.35 -9.66 -1.98
C ALA A 66 -1.15 -9.46 -1.77
N LEU A 67 -1.57 -8.34 -1.17
CA LEU A 67 -2.99 -7.99 -1.02
C LEU A 67 -3.68 -7.82 -2.38
N ALA A 68 -3.04 -7.18 -3.36
CA ALA A 68 -3.57 -7.06 -4.71
C ALA A 68 -3.80 -8.43 -5.37
N VAL A 69 -2.88 -9.38 -5.20
CA VAL A 69 -3.05 -10.77 -5.68
C VAL A 69 -4.23 -11.45 -4.98
N VAL A 70 -4.35 -11.29 -3.66
CA VAL A 70 -5.49 -11.83 -2.90
C VAL A 70 -6.82 -11.25 -3.38
N LEU A 71 -6.89 -9.93 -3.63
CA LEU A 71 -8.09 -9.28 -4.15
C LEU A 71 -8.43 -9.75 -5.58
N ALA A 72 -7.43 -9.94 -6.44
CA ALA A 72 -7.63 -10.48 -7.78
C ALA A 72 -8.12 -11.95 -7.75
N TRP A 73 -7.63 -12.74 -6.80
CA TRP A 73 -8.09 -14.11 -6.56
C TRP A 73 -9.53 -14.15 -6.04
N LEU A 74 -9.87 -13.28 -5.08
CA LEU A 74 -11.23 -13.10 -4.57
C LEU A 74 -12.21 -12.61 -5.64
N ALA A 75 -11.74 -11.99 -6.72
CA ALA A 75 -12.60 -11.59 -7.82
C ALA A 75 -13.25 -12.79 -8.55
N GLN A 76 -12.80 -14.02 -8.31
CA GLN A 76 -13.42 -15.22 -8.89
C GLN A 76 -14.71 -15.58 -8.11
N PRO A 77 -15.87 -15.79 -8.79
CA PRO A 77 -17.15 -15.98 -8.11
C PRO A 77 -17.16 -17.12 -7.08
N ALA A 78 -16.55 -18.26 -7.40
CA ALA A 78 -16.47 -19.39 -6.48
C ALA A 78 -15.65 -19.08 -5.23
N VAL A 79 -14.55 -18.35 -5.38
CA VAL A 79 -13.68 -17.94 -4.26
C VAL A 79 -14.40 -16.90 -3.40
N GLN A 80 -15.06 -15.93 -4.02
CA GLN A 80 -15.82 -14.90 -3.31
C GLN A 80 -16.97 -15.52 -2.49
N ALA A 81 -17.65 -16.54 -3.03
CA ALA A 81 -18.69 -17.26 -2.28
C ALA A 81 -18.12 -17.99 -1.06
N MET A 82 -16.91 -18.55 -1.17
CA MET A 82 -16.23 -19.26 -0.07
C MET A 82 -15.66 -18.32 1.00
N SER A 83 -15.30 -17.08 0.65
CA SER A 83 -14.69 -16.13 1.60
C SER A 83 -15.65 -15.72 2.72
N GLY A 84 -16.96 -15.75 2.46
CA GLY A 84 -17.97 -15.21 3.38
C GLY A 84 -17.80 -13.72 3.68
N GLY A 85 -17.02 -12.99 2.88
CA GLY A 85 -16.78 -11.55 3.02
C GLY A 85 -15.75 -11.12 4.07
N ILE A 86 -15.20 -12.04 4.88
CA ILE A 86 -14.29 -11.67 5.98
C ILE A 86 -12.95 -11.11 5.48
N ILE A 87 -12.42 -11.66 4.39
CA ILE A 87 -11.13 -11.23 3.83
C ILE A 87 -11.28 -9.86 3.19
N GLU A 88 -12.37 -9.63 2.47
CA GLU A 88 -12.75 -8.36 1.88
C GLU A 88 -12.97 -7.29 2.97
N ALA A 89 -13.67 -7.62 4.06
CA ALA A 89 -13.89 -6.70 5.17
C ALA A 89 -12.56 -6.31 5.87
N ALA A 90 -11.68 -7.29 6.10
CA ALA A 90 -10.36 -7.05 6.66
C ALA A 90 -9.49 -6.18 5.72
N ALA A 91 -9.50 -6.46 4.42
CA ALA A 91 -8.80 -5.68 3.41
C ALA A 91 -9.32 -4.24 3.33
N ALA A 92 -10.64 -4.05 3.28
CA ALA A 92 -11.27 -2.74 3.27
C ALA A 92 -10.92 -1.94 4.53
N THR A 93 -10.94 -2.58 5.70
CA THR A 93 -10.57 -1.95 6.98
C THR A 93 -9.10 -1.54 6.99
N ALA A 94 -8.20 -2.43 6.57
CA ALA A 94 -6.77 -2.13 6.51
C ALA A 94 -6.48 -0.96 5.57
N LEU A 95 -7.10 -0.93 4.39
CA LEU A 95 -6.98 0.16 3.41
C LEU A 95 -7.58 1.47 3.94
N ALA A 96 -8.74 1.42 4.61
CA ALA A 96 -9.41 2.58 5.17
C ALA A 96 -8.61 3.20 6.33
N VAL A 97 -8.13 2.38 7.27
CA VAL A 97 -7.26 2.82 8.36
C VAL A 97 -5.97 3.42 7.82
N SER A 98 -5.34 2.76 6.83
CA SER A 98 -4.12 3.29 6.20
C SER A 98 -4.36 4.63 5.51
N GLY A 99 -5.46 4.75 4.75
CA GLY A 99 -5.85 5.99 4.10
C GLY A 99 -6.13 7.11 5.11
N GLY A 100 -6.84 6.79 6.21
CA GLY A 100 -7.08 7.70 7.32
C GLY A 100 -5.80 8.17 8.00
N LEU A 101 -4.86 7.27 8.25
CA LEU A 101 -3.55 7.62 8.81
C LEU A 101 -2.77 8.57 7.91
N VAL A 102 -2.77 8.35 6.58
CA VAL A 102 -2.11 9.25 5.61
C VAL A 102 -2.81 10.62 5.56
N LEU A 103 -4.15 10.63 5.57
CA LEU A 103 -4.95 11.85 5.59
C LEU A 103 -4.62 12.69 6.84
N LEU A 104 -4.62 12.07 8.02
CA LEU A 104 -4.39 12.75 9.29
C LEU A 104 -2.93 13.20 9.45
N SER A 105 -1.97 12.31 9.21
CA SER A 105 -0.53 12.61 9.38
C SER A 105 -0.04 13.72 8.45
N ASN A 106 -0.60 13.80 7.24
CA ASN A 106 -0.17 14.76 6.23
C ASN A 106 -1.18 15.89 5.99
N ARG A 107 -2.18 16.04 6.88
CA ARG A 107 -3.25 17.06 6.81
C ARG A 107 -3.90 17.15 5.42
N GLY A 108 -4.16 15.99 4.80
CA GLY A 108 -4.77 15.86 3.48
C GLY A 108 -3.92 16.24 2.27
N ARG A 109 -2.67 16.63 2.46
CA ARG A 109 -1.79 17.09 1.36
C ARG A 109 -1.17 15.95 0.55
N HIS A 110 -1.12 14.74 1.10
CA HIS A 110 -0.50 13.60 0.42
C HIS A 110 -1.55 12.79 -0.37
N PRO A 111 -1.47 12.70 -1.70
CA PRO A 111 -2.55 12.12 -2.53
C PRO A 111 -2.86 10.66 -2.25
N ALA A 112 -1.94 9.90 -1.63
CA ALA A 112 -2.17 8.49 -1.32
C ALA A 112 -3.38 8.22 -0.42
N TRP A 113 -3.85 9.18 0.40
CA TRP A 113 -5.07 8.96 1.18
C TRP A 113 -6.28 8.73 0.27
N ILE A 114 -6.37 9.45 -0.86
CA ILE A 114 -7.45 9.30 -1.84
C ILE A 114 -7.40 7.90 -2.44
N ALA A 115 -6.21 7.48 -2.89
CA ALA A 115 -6.04 6.18 -3.54
C ALA A 115 -6.36 5.01 -2.59
N LEU A 116 -5.92 5.09 -1.33
CA LEU A 116 -6.20 4.07 -0.31
C LEU A 116 -7.68 4.00 0.07
N LEU A 117 -8.34 5.15 0.28
CA LEU A 117 -9.77 5.18 0.59
C LEU A 117 -10.62 4.77 -0.62
N ALA A 118 -10.22 5.11 -1.85
CA ALA A 118 -10.87 4.64 -3.06
C ALA A 118 -10.76 3.12 -3.20
N ALA A 119 -9.57 2.54 -2.95
CA ALA A 119 -9.40 1.09 -2.94
C ALA A 119 -10.29 0.42 -1.87
N ALA A 120 -10.37 0.99 -0.66
CA ALA A 120 -11.28 0.50 0.39
C ALA A 120 -12.75 0.55 -0.06
N ALA A 121 -13.18 1.65 -0.68
CA ALA A 121 -14.54 1.80 -1.19
C ALA A 121 -14.87 0.78 -2.28
N LEU A 122 -13.94 0.49 -3.19
CA LEU A 122 -14.10 -0.54 -4.22
C LEU A 122 -14.30 -1.93 -3.58
N VAL A 123 -13.49 -2.29 -2.58
CA VAL A 123 -13.67 -3.57 -1.86
C VAL A 123 -15.03 -3.62 -1.15
N LEU A 124 -15.51 -2.51 -0.57
CA LEU A 124 -16.85 -2.48 0.04
C LEU A 124 -17.98 -2.60 -0.99
N MET A 125 -17.82 -2.02 -2.19
CA MET A 125 -18.82 -2.18 -3.26
C MET A 125 -18.91 -3.60 -3.80
N SER A 126 -17.86 -4.42 -3.63
CA SER A 126 -17.90 -5.81 -4.07
C SER A 126 -18.81 -6.70 -3.23
N GLN A 127 -19.25 -6.22 -2.05
CA GLN A 127 -20.11 -6.93 -1.11
C GLN A 127 -21.59 -6.53 -1.21
N ARG A 128 -21.93 -5.61 -2.11
CA ARG A 128 -23.31 -5.20 -2.38
C ARG A 128 -23.88 -5.97 -3.58
#